data_AF-A0A9P6GW72-F1
#
_entry.id   AF-A0A9P6GW72-F1
#
_cell.length_a   1.000
_cell.length_b   1.000
_cell.length_c   1.000
_cell.angle_alpha   90.00
_cell.angle_beta   90.00
_cell.angle_gamma   90.00
#
_symmetry.space_group_name_H-M   'P 1'
#
loop_
_entity.id
_entity.type
_entity.pdbx_description
1 polymer ?
#
loop_
_entity_poly.entity_id
_entity_poly.type
_entity_poly.pdbx_seq_one_letter_code
_entity_poly.pdbx_strand_id
1 'polypeptide(L)'
;SPATGKTPFSPATPQRRLNKNLLETYFMSGYDNLISKQCPLKEKNETKNASNSNQKTVKVELEIPGVKINITKEIIIIDALKETNMIEWFRELEQISEQNKWTEQQLLEILPYIIIDKKIDTVSHLSSYEDFKKHALLVAYPKESSLTVLRILDKTKQAEFYTVEEYHDFIKRKLEIYMLNIKCPKTEIERRTEEYFFNGLGSYTADYLIKNKYKNFKEKLEDLMRIENELKTKNRTETE
;
A
#
# COMPACT_ATOMS: atom_id res chain seq x y z
N SER A 1 -27.75 59.97 -39.43
CA SER A 1 -27.46 58.53 -39.23
C SER A 1 -26.04 58.37 -38.71
N PRO A 2 -25.84 58.01 -37.44
CA PRO A 2 -24.52 57.90 -36.85
C PRO A 2 -23.96 56.46 -36.92
N ALA A 3 -22.63 56.38 -36.94
CA ALA A 3 -21.83 55.18 -37.03
C ALA A 3 -21.87 54.33 -35.74
N THR A 4 -22.06 53.02 -35.89
CA THR A 4 -21.91 52.04 -34.80
C THR A 4 -20.53 51.41 -34.85
N GLY A 5 -19.65 51.83 -33.94
CA GLY A 5 -18.40 51.13 -33.61
C GLY A 5 -18.70 49.81 -32.89
N LYS A 6 -18.13 48.70 -33.38
CA LYS A 6 -18.14 47.41 -32.70
C LYS A 6 -16.84 47.29 -31.90
N THR A 7 -16.91 47.38 -30.58
CA THR A 7 -15.89 46.87 -29.66
C THR A 7 -16.00 45.34 -29.55
N PRO A 8 -14.89 44.59 -29.56
CA PRO A 8 -14.94 43.14 -29.33
C PRO A 8 -15.14 42.87 -27.84
N PHE A 9 -16.17 42.08 -27.51
CA PHE A 9 -16.32 41.45 -26.21
C PHE A 9 -15.17 40.46 -25.99
N SER A 10 -14.30 40.76 -25.03
CA SER A 10 -13.40 39.78 -24.42
C SER A 10 -14.18 39.06 -23.31
N PRO A 11 -14.41 37.74 -23.40
CA PRO A 11 -14.99 37.01 -22.28
C PRO A 11 -13.90 36.82 -21.23
N ALA A 12 -13.98 37.66 -20.18
CA ALA A 12 -13.23 37.47 -18.94
C ALA A 12 -13.44 36.03 -18.44
N THR A 13 -12.34 35.30 -18.28
CA THR A 13 -12.30 33.92 -17.79
C THR A 13 -12.65 33.87 -16.30
N PRO A 14 -13.73 33.19 -15.87
CA PRO A 14 -14.02 33.07 -14.44
C PRO A 14 -14.10 31.60 -14.02
N GLN A 15 -13.02 30.81 -14.13
CA GLN A 15 -13.06 29.38 -13.71
C GLN A 15 -11.79 28.78 -13.10
N ARG A 16 -10.78 29.58 -12.71
CA ARG A 16 -9.54 29.02 -12.09
C ARG A 16 -9.47 29.10 -10.56
N ARG A 17 -10.25 29.96 -9.90
CA ARG A 17 -10.16 30.18 -8.44
C ARG A 17 -11.16 29.35 -7.61
N LEU A 18 -12.30 28.95 -8.17
CA LEU A 18 -13.33 28.21 -7.43
C LEU A 18 -13.02 26.72 -7.21
N ASN A 19 -12.18 26.10 -8.04
CA ASN A 19 -11.84 24.67 -7.88
C ASN A 19 -10.82 24.39 -6.77
N LYS A 20 -9.95 25.36 -6.43
CA LYS A 20 -8.87 25.14 -5.44
C LYS A 20 -9.42 25.06 -4.02
N ASN A 21 -10.34 25.96 -3.66
CA ASN A 21 -10.97 26.00 -2.34
C ASN A 21 -11.85 24.77 -2.08
N LEU A 22 -12.55 24.23 -3.10
CA LEU A 22 -13.39 23.03 -2.93
C LEU A 22 -12.57 21.74 -2.81
N LEU A 23 -11.48 21.62 -3.58
CA LEU A 23 -10.49 20.55 -3.41
C LEU A 23 -9.83 20.65 -2.03
N GLU A 24 -9.44 21.85 -1.60
CA GLU A 24 -8.96 22.12 -0.24
C GLU A 24 -10.03 21.69 0.77
N THR A 25 -11.30 22.09 0.66
CA THR A 25 -12.33 21.76 1.66
C THR A 25 -12.67 20.27 1.77
N TYR A 26 -12.48 19.45 0.72
CA TYR A 26 -12.76 18.00 0.78
C TYR A 26 -11.54 17.12 1.05
N PHE A 27 -10.37 17.47 0.51
CA PHE A 27 -9.13 16.88 1.02
C PHE A 27 -8.98 17.24 2.50
N MET A 28 -9.29 18.49 2.89
CA MET A 28 -9.29 18.92 4.28
C MET A 28 -10.43 18.31 5.07
N SER A 29 -11.71 18.32 4.67
CA SER A 29 -12.75 17.71 5.51
C SER A 29 -12.63 16.18 5.63
N GLY A 30 -11.96 15.49 4.70
CA GLY A 30 -11.52 14.11 4.90
C GLY A 30 -10.40 14.01 5.95
N TYR A 31 -9.38 14.87 5.87
CA TYR A 31 -8.18 14.83 6.71
C TYR A 31 -8.34 15.54 8.07
N ASP A 32 -8.99 16.68 8.16
CA ASP A 32 -9.39 17.40 9.36
C ASP A 32 -10.32 16.56 10.22
N ASN A 33 -11.20 15.73 9.63
CA ASN A 33 -11.96 14.74 10.39
C ASN A 33 -11.08 13.58 10.88
N LEU A 34 -9.95 13.27 10.24
CA LEU A 34 -9.00 12.24 10.67
C LEU A 34 -7.95 12.75 11.67
N ILE A 35 -7.62 14.05 11.63
CA ILE A 35 -6.70 14.71 12.57
C ILE A 35 -7.46 15.11 13.85
N SER A 36 -8.71 15.56 13.75
CA SER A 36 -9.53 15.97 14.91
C SER A 36 -10.37 14.87 15.52
N LYS A 37 -10.70 13.80 14.78
CA LYS A 37 -11.20 12.55 15.36
C LYS A 37 -10.09 11.54 15.23
N GLN A 38 -9.52 11.14 16.36
CA GLN A 38 -8.89 9.83 16.50
C GLN A 38 -9.92 8.79 16.04
N CYS A 39 -9.97 8.49 14.75
CA CYS A 39 -10.96 7.60 14.17
C CYS A 39 -10.76 6.23 14.82
N PRO A 40 -11.72 5.74 15.63
CA PRO A 40 -11.62 4.44 16.24
C PRO A 40 -12.14 3.41 15.23
N LEU A 41 -11.48 3.33 14.09
CA LEU A 41 -11.56 2.18 13.20
C LEU A 41 -10.16 1.61 13.06
N LYS A 42 -9.55 1.33 14.22
CA LYS A 42 -8.71 0.13 14.32
C LYS A 42 -9.64 -1.05 14.03
N GLU A 43 -9.67 -1.52 12.79
CA GLU A 43 -9.63 -2.97 12.62
C GLU A 43 -8.42 -3.41 13.44
N LYS A 44 -8.70 -3.96 14.63
CA LYS A 44 -7.70 -4.30 15.64
C LYS A 44 -6.68 -5.34 15.16
N ASN A 45 -6.72 -5.77 13.91
CA ASN A 45 -6.01 -6.95 13.44
C ASN A 45 -5.15 -6.79 12.17
N GLU A 46 -5.04 -5.63 11.51
CA GLU A 46 -4.25 -5.59 10.25
C GLU A 46 -3.23 -4.45 10.08
N THR A 47 -3.23 -3.46 10.97
CA THR A 47 -2.22 -2.38 10.98
C THR A 47 -1.59 -2.23 12.36
N LYS A 48 -0.99 -3.33 12.86
CA LYS A 48 0.16 -3.22 13.76
C LYS A 48 1.45 -3.40 12.97
N ASN A 49 1.78 -2.39 12.16
CA ASN A 49 3.17 -1.89 12.13
C ASN A 49 3.37 -0.95 13.34
N ALA A 50 2.69 -1.24 14.46
CA ALA A 50 3.04 -0.67 15.74
C ALA A 50 4.38 -1.29 16.08
N SER A 51 5.39 -0.45 16.26
CA SER A 51 6.67 -0.76 16.86
C SER A 51 6.46 -1.62 18.12
N ASN A 52 6.38 -2.93 17.94
CA ASN A 52 6.34 -3.89 19.01
C ASN A 52 7.79 -4.03 19.44
N SER A 53 8.17 -3.33 20.51
CA SER A 53 9.49 -3.42 21.14
C SER A 53 9.85 -4.83 21.66
N ASN A 54 9.03 -5.85 21.38
CA ASN A 54 9.18 -7.22 21.84
C ASN A 54 9.10 -8.26 20.70
N GLN A 55 9.08 -7.84 19.42
CA GLN A 55 9.07 -8.79 18.31
C GLN A 55 10.46 -9.45 18.21
N LYS A 56 10.51 -10.78 18.33
CA LYS A 56 11.78 -11.51 18.31
C LYS A 56 12.38 -11.46 16.90
N THR A 57 13.68 -11.21 16.82
CA THR A 57 14.41 -11.15 15.55
C THR A 57 15.64 -12.05 15.57
N VAL A 58 16.06 -12.49 14.38
CA VAL A 58 17.34 -13.15 14.12
C VAL A 58 18.22 -12.16 13.36
N LYS A 59 19.46 -11.98 13.82
CA LYS A 59 20.44 -11.09 13.17
C LYS A 59 21.20 -11.86 12.11
N VAL A 60 21.30 -11.27 10.93
CA VAL A 60 22.08 -11.77 9.79
C VAL A 60 23.09 -10.70 9.41
N GLU A 61 24.36 -11.10 9.28
CA GLU A 61 25.41 -10.21 8.81
C GLU A 61 25.52 -10.29 7.29
N LEU A 62 25.41 -9.14 6.64
CA LEU A 62 25.64 -8.95 5.22
C LEU A 62 27.06 -8.46 4.99
N GLU A 63 27.83 -9.21 4.23
CA GLU A 63 29.13 -8.76 3.75
C GLU A 63 28.97 -8.01 2.42
N ILE A 64 29.51 -6.79 2.31
CA ILE A 64 29.55 -6.05 1.04
C ILE A 64 30.85 -6.41 0.31
N PRO A 65 30.79 -7.08 -0.86
CA PRO A 65 31.99 -7.44 -1.59
C PRO A 65 32.80 -6.18 -1.97
N GLY A 66 34.07 -6.17 -1.60
CA GLY A 66 34.99 -5.06 -1.92
C GLY A 66 35.01 -3.91 -0.90
N VAL A 67 34.22 -3.99 0.18
CA VAL A 67 34.24 -3.02 1.28
C VAL A 67 34.35 -3.78 2.60
N LYS A 68 35.23 -3.36 3.52
CA LYS A 68 35.33 -3.95 4.88
C LYS A 68 34.20 -3.46 5.80
N ILE A 69 32.97 -3.48 5.31
CA ILE A 69 31.78 -3.09 6.05
C ILE A 69 30.81 -4.27 6.05
N ASN A 70 30.44 -4.70 7.25
CA ASN A 70 29.39 -5.68 7.47
C ASN A 70 28.12 -4.93 7.91
N ILE A 71 26.99 -5.19 7.25
CA ILE A 71 25.70 -4.63 7.62
C ILE A 71 24.91 -5.71 8.34
N THR A 72 24.48 -5.46 9.58
CA THR A 72 23.56 -6.36 10.27
C THR A 72 22.12 -6.05 9.84
N LYS A 73 21.42 -7.05 9.31
CA LYS A 73 19.97 -7.02 9.12
C LYS A 73 19.27 -7.92 10.12
N GLU A 74 18.04 -7.56 10.46
CA GLU A 74 17.19 -8.33 11.35
C GLU A 74 16.07 -9.01 10.56
N ILE A 75 15.90 -10.32 10.75
CA ILE A 75 14.78 -11.10 10.24
C ILE A 75 13.80 -11.28 11.38
N ILE A 76 12.54 -10.89 11.16
CA ILE A 76 11.46 -11.07 12.13
C ILE A 76 11.14 -12.57 12.25
N ILE A 77 11.06 -13.07 13.49
CA ILE A 77 10.56 -14.41 13.77
C ILE A 77 9.02 -14.40 13.71
N ILE A 78 8.46 -15.34 12.97
CA ILE A 78 7.03 -15.56 12.81
C ILE A 78 6.55 -16.61 13.79
N ASP A 79 5.79 -16.17 14.80
CA ASP A 79 5.09 -17.04 15.75
C ASP A 79 3.59 -17.20 15.45
N ALA A 80 3.03 -16.30 14.64
CA ALA A 80 1.65 -16.34 14.16
C ALA A 80 1.54 -15.89 12.69
N LEU A 81 1.38 -16.85 11.77
CA LEU A 81 1.23 -16.65 10.31
C LEU A 81 0.07 -15.73 9.96
N LYS A 82 -1.07 -15.86 10.66
CA LYS A 82 -2.30 -15.10 10.39
C LYS A 82 -2.24 -13.64 10.85
N GLU A 83 -1.30 -13.31 11.73
CA GLU A 83 -1.14 -11.97 12.30
C GLU A 83 -0.02 -11.19 11.59
N THR A 84 0.74 -11.86 10.73
CA THR A 84 1.87 -11.26 10.02
C THR A 84 1.55 -11.03 8.55
N ASN A 85 2.08 -9.95 7.97
CA ASN A 85 2.09 -9.76 6.53
C ASN A 85 3.03 -10.75 5.85
N MET A 86 2.62 -12.00 5.67
CA MET A 86 3.50 -13.03 5.12
C MET A 86 3.99 -12.71 3.71
N ILE A 87 3.23 -11.94 2.91
CA ILE A 87 3.65 -11.55 1.55
C ILE A 87 4.88 -10.63 1.62
N GLU A 88 4.81 -9.59 2.45
CA GLU A 88 5.94 -8.66 2.61
C GLU A 88 7.11 -9.33 3.33
N TRP A 89 6.84 -10.14 4.35
CA TRP A 89 7.88 -10.87 5.07
C TRP A 89 8.69 -11.79 4.13
N PHE A 90 8.03 -12.53 3.23
CA PHE A 90 8.74 -13.34 2.24
C PHE A 90 9.54 -12.49 1.24
N ARG A 91 9.01 -11.32 0.85
CA ARG A 91 9.72 -10.38 -0.03
C ARG A 91 11.00 -9.86 0.62
N GLU A 92 10.93 -9.49 1.90
CA GLU A 92 12.09 -9.07 2.69
C GLU A 92 13.11 -10.20 2.85
N LEU A 93 12.66 -11.42 3.16
CA LEU A 93 13.52 -12.59 3.27
C LEU A 93 14.23 -12.91 1.95
N GLU A 94 13.52 -12.83 0.81
CA GLU A 94 14.08 -13.05 -0.53
C GLU A 94 15.14 -12.00 -0.86
N GLN A 95 14.91 -10.75 -0.49
CA GLN A 95 15.91 -9.69 -0.67
C GLN A 95 17.17 -9.94 0.17
N ILE A 96 17.00 -10.39 1.42
CA ILE A 96 18.14 -10.75 2.30
C ILE A 96 18.89 -11.95 1.73
N SER A 97 18.17 -12.96 1.27
CA SER A 97 18.72 -14.16 0.64
C SER A 97 19.54 -13.82 -0.60
N GLU A 98 19.01 -12.97 -1.49
CA GLU A 98 19.71 -12.53 -2.70
C GLU A 98 21.00 -11.77 -2.38
N GLN A 99 20.96 -10.89 -1.37
CA GLN A 99 22.14 -10.14 -0.92
C GLN A 99 23.24 -11.03 -0.33
N ASN A 100 22.84 -12.09 0.39
CA ASN A 100 23.78 -13.08 0.93
C ASN A 100 24.13 -14.21 -0.05
N LYS A 101 23.49 -14.25 -1.22
CA LYS A 101 23.60 -15.35 -2.19
C LYS A 101 23.27 -16.71 -1.58
N TRP A 102 22.24 -16.77 -0.72
CA TRP A 102 21.82 -18.05 -0.14
C TRP A 102 21.31 -18.98 -1.24
N THR A 103 21.68 -20.26 -1.12
CA THR A 103 21.10 -21.31 -1.95
C THR A 103 19.68 -21.62 -1.48
N GLU A 104 18.88 -22.24 -2.36
CA GLU A 104 17.54 -22.72 -1.98
C GLU A 104 17.59 -23.66 -0.76
N GLN A 105 18.62 -24.51 -0.67
CA GLN A 105 18.81 -25.39 0.47
C GLN A 105 19.06 -24.62 1.77
N GLN A 106 19.90 -23.57 1.75
CA GLN A 106 20.14 -22.73 2.92
C GLN A 106 18.88 -21.97 3.35
N LEU A 107 18.08 -21.51 2.38
CA LEU A 107 16.77 -20.93 2.63
C LEU A 107 15.85 -21.93 3.33
N LEU A 108 15.78 -23.18 2.86
CA LEU A 108 14.95 -24.20 3.51
C LEU A 108 15.44 -24.52 4.93
N GLU A 109 16.76 -24.56 5.14
CA GLU A 109 17.36 -24.84 6.45
C GLU A 109 17.11 -23.72 7.47
N ILE A 110 16.97 -22.45 7.05
CA ILE A 110 16.71 -21.35 8.00
C ILE A 110 15.24 -21.26 8.43
N LEU A 111 14.30 -21.70 7.61
CA LEU A 111 12.85 -21.54 7.86
C LEU A 111 12.38 -22.05 9.24
N PRO A 112 12.79 -23.24 9.74
CA PRO A 112 12.38 -23.71 11.06
C PRO A 112 12.85 -22.84 12.23
N TYR A 113 13.86 -22.01 12.04
CA TYR A 113 14.38 -21.09 13.06
C TYR A 113 13.65 -19.75 13.08
N ILE A 114 13.10 -19.34 11.93
CA ILE A 114 12.45 -18.04 11.76
C ILE A 114 10.92 -18.15 11.66
N ILE A 115 10.36 -19.34 11.45
CA ILE A 115 8.92 -19.61 11.50
C ILE A 115 8.67 -20.69 12.55
N ILE A 116 8.11 -20.29 13.69
CA ILE A 116 7.84 -21.14 14.85
C ILE A 116 6.33 -21.34 15.10
N ASP A 117 5.48 -20.91 14.17
CA ASP A 117 4.03 -21.10 14.26
C ASP A 117 3.67 -22.60 14.16
N LYS A 118 2.95 -23.10 15.17
CA LYS A 118 2.51 -24.51 15.27
C LYS A 118 1.54 -24.95 14.15
N LYS A 119 0.96 -24.01 13.39
CA LYS A 119 0.03 -24.29 12.29
C LYS A 119 0.72 -24.69 11.01
N ILE A 120 2.03 -24.55 10.92
CA ILE A 120 2.83 -25.01 9.80
C ILE A 120 3.90 -25.94 10.33
N ASP A 121 4.07 -27.08 9.66
CA ASP A 121 5.21 -27.94 9.91
C ASP A 121 6.33 -27.53 8.94
N THR A 122 7.31 -26.80 9.48
CA THR A 122 8.48 -26.35 8.73
C THR A 122 9.50 -27.47 8.47
N VAL A 123 9.35 -28.61 9.15
CA VAL A 123 10.25 -29.76 9.10
C VAL A 123 9.72 -30.82 8.14
N SER A 124 8.40 -30.90 7.94
CA SER A 124 7.79 -31.81 6.97
C SER A 124 8.03 -31.35 5.52
N HIS A 125 9.07 -31.93 4.91
CA HIS A 125 9.31 -32.14 3.48
C HIS A 125 8.46 -31.34 2.49
N LEU A 126 8.76 -30.06 2.35
CA LEU A 126 8.43 -29.32 1.13
C LEU A 126 9.65 -29.38 0.23
N SER A 127 9.43 -29.89 -0.99
CA SER A 127 10.49 -30.22 -1.96
C SER A 127 11.27 -28.99 -2.45
N SER A 128 10.73 -27.80 -2.24
CA SER A 128 11.28 -26.52 -2.69
C SER A 128 10.86 -25.38 -1.76
N TYR A 129 11.65 -24.30 -1.75
CA TYR A 129 11.32 -23.08 -1.02
C TYR A 129 10.00 -22.47 -1.52
N GLU A 130 9.75 -22.57 -2.82
CA GLU A 130 8.54 -22.03 -3.46
C GLU A 130 7.28 -22.80 -3.01
N ASP A 131 7.36 -24.12 -2.85
CA ASP A 131 6.25 -24.92 -2.32
C ASP A 131 5.98 -24.57 -0.85
N PHE A 132 7.03 -24.36 -0.06
CA PHE A 132 6.89 -23.87 1.31
C PHE A 132 6.21 -22.51 1.37
N LYS A 133 6.69 -21.55 0.59
CA LYS A 133 6.12 -20.20 0.51
C LYS A 133 4.64 -20.25 0.17
N LYS A 134 4.25 -21.03 -0.84
CA LYS A 134 2.84 -21.24 -1.20
C LYS A 134 2.04 -21.82 -0.05
N HIS A 135 2.56 -22.84 0.63
CA HIS A 135 1.87 -23.46 1.76
C HIS A 135 1.67 -22.48 2.92
N ALA A 136 2.72 -21.76 3.33
CA ALA A 136 2.66 -20.75 4.37
C ALA A 136 1.65 -19.63 4.05
N LEU A 137 1.64 -19.18 2.80
CA LEU A 137 0.68 -18.17 2.32
C LEU A 137 -0.77 -18.69 2.36
N LEU A 138 -1.03 -19.96 2.04
CA LEU A 138 -2.37 -20.55 2.15
C LEU A 138 -2.82 -20.72 3.61
N VAL A 139 -1.90 -20.98 4.53
CA VAL A 139 -2.20 -21.03 5.98
C VAL A 139 -2.52 -19.64 6.53
N ALA A 140 -1.75 -18.62 6.11
CA ALA A 140 -1.97 -17.22 6.48
C ALA A 140 -3.26 -16.66 5.86
N TYR A 141 -3.52 -16.98 4.59
CA TYR A 141 -4.61 -16.44 3.78
C TYR A 141 -5.49 -17.55 3.18
N PRO A 142 -6.29 -18.24 4.03
CA PRO A 142 -7.08 -19.39 3.60
C PRO A 142 -8.11 -19.01 2.53
N LYS A 143 -8.35 -19.92 1.57
CA LYS A 143 -9.19 -19.67 0.39
C LYS A 143 -10.61 -19.24 0.74
N GLU A 144 -11.14 -19.73 1.85
CA GLU A 144 -12.47 -19.41 2.38
C GLU A 144 -12.61 -17.91 2.70
N SER A 145 -11.49 -17.22 2.94
CA SER A 145 -11.45 -15.77 3.19
C SER A 145 -11.46 -14.91 1.93
N SER A 146 -11.30 -15.49 0.74
CA SER A 146 -11.20 -14.73 -0.52
C SER A 146 -12.42 -13.85 -0.81
N LEU A 147 -13.63 -14.35 -0.56
CA LEU A 147 -14.87 -13.57 -0.69
C LEU A 147 -14.96 -12.44 0.33
N THR A 148 -14.42 -12.65 1.53
CA THR A 148 -14.35 -11.61 2.56
C THR A 148 -13.40 -10.50 2.11
N VAL A 149 -12.24 -10.85 1.56
CA VAL A 149 -11.27 -9.89 1.01
C VAL A 149 -11.89 -9.08 -0.13
N LEU A 150 -12.62 -9.73 -1.04
CA LEU A 150 -13.32 -9.04 -2.13
C LEU A 150 -14.37 -8.04 -1.60
N ARG A 151 -15.18 -8.46 -0.61
CA ARG A 151 -16.15 -7.57 0.03
C ARG A 151 -15.51 -6.37 0.74
N ILE A 152 -14.32 -6.56 1.31
CA ILE A 152 -13.55 -5.46 1.92
C ILE A 152 -13.13 -4.49 0.82
N LEU A 153 -12.51 -4.99 -0.26
CA LEU A 153 -12.10 -4.19 -1.42
C LEU A 153 -13.27 -3.36 -2.00
N ASP A 154 -14.44 -3.97 -2.21
CA ASP A 154 -15.61 -3.28 -2.77
C ASP A 154 -16.13 -2.14 -1.88
N LYS A 155 -15.92 -2.24 -0.56
CA LYS A 155 -16.36 -1.26 0.43
C LYS A 155 -15.32 -0.20 0.74
N THR A 156 -14.05 -0.46 0.43
CA THR A 156 -12.92 0.41 0.77
C THR A 156 -13.10 1.77 0.11
N LYS A 157 -12.99 2.85 0.89
CA LYS A 157 -13.05 4.24 0.38
C LYS A 157 -11.80 5.01 0.76
N GLN A 158 -11.36 5.90 -0.14
CA GLN A 158 -10.21 6.78 0.08
C GLN A 158 -10.31 7.57 1.40
N ALA A 159 -11.52 7.97 1.79
CA ALA A 159 -11.77 8.75 3.02
C ALA A 159 -11.46 7.99 4.33
N GLU A 160 -11.24 6.67 4.27
CA GLU A 160 -10.90 5.84 5.43
C GLU A 160 -9.40 5.83 5.74
N PHE A 161 -8.57 6.51 4.92
CA PHE A 161 -7.12 6.48 4.99
C PHE A 161 -6.53 7.87 5.22
N TYR A 162 -5.38 7.93 5.91
CA TYR A 162 -4.69 9.18 6.20
C TYR A 162 -3.73 9.59 5.09
N THR A 163 -3.33 8.71 4.18
CA THR A 163 -2.57 9.09 2.99
C THR A 163 -3.10 8.37 1.75
N VAL A 164 -2.89 8.98 0.58
CA VAL A 164 -3.11 8.35 -0.72
C VAL A 164 -2.23 7.11 -0.88
N GLU A 165 -1.02 7.13 -0.31
CA GLU A 165 -0.10 5.99 -0.27
C GLU A 165 -0.69 4.84 0.54
N GLU A 166 -1.18 5.10 1.76
CA GLU A 166 -1.82 4.11 2.62
C GLU A 166 -3.05 3.48 1.94
N TYR A 167 -3.87 4.31 1.29
CA TYR A 167 -5.04 3.85 0.55
C TYR A 167 -4.64 2.93 -0.61
N HIS A 168 -3.67 3.35 -1.42
CA HIS A 168 -3.14 2.56 -2.53
C HIS A 168 -2.57 1.22 -2.07
N ASP A 169 -1.73 1.25 -1.03
CA ASP A 169 -1.03 0.08 -0.52
C ASP A 169 -2.00 -0.91 0.14
N PHE A 170 -3.05 -0.41 0.80
CA PHE A 170 -4.12 -1.25 1.32
C PHE A 170 -4.82 -2.02 0.20
N ILE A 171 -5.24 -1.33 -0.88
CA ILE A 171 -5.89 -1.98 -2.02
C ILE A 171 -4.97 -3.02 -2.65
N LYS A 172 -3.73 -2.63 -2.94
CA LYS A 172 -2.73 -3.51 -3.56
C LYS A 172 -2.53 -4.77 -2.73
N ARG A 173 -2.36 -4.63 -1.42
CA ARG A 173 -2.18 -5.75 -0.50
C ARG A 173 -3.38 -6.69 -0.45
N LYS A 174 -4.59 -6.15 -0.37
CA LYS A 174 -5.82 -6.96 -0.37
C LYS A 174 -5.99 -7.71 -1.70
N LEU A 175 -5.64 -7.07 -2.83
CA LEU A 175 -5.64 -7.74 -4.13
C LEU A 175 -4.57 -8.83 -4.22
N GLU A 176 -3.35 -8.60 -3.75
CA GLU A 176 -2.32 -9.64 -3.68
C GLU A 176 -2.82 -10.87 -2.91
N ILE A 177 -3.47 -10.67 -1.74
CA ILE A 177 -4.09 -11.74 -0.94
C ILE A 177 -5.20 -12.47 -1.72
N TYR A 178 -6.10 -11.73 -2.34
CA TYR A 178 -7.18 -12.31 -3.14
C TYR A 178 -6.62 -13.17 -4.28
N MET A 179 -5.56 -12.70 -4.92
CA MET A 179 -4.95 -13.29 -6.12
C MET A 179 -4.19 -14.58 -5.85
N LEU A 180 -3.65 -14.76 -4.64
CA LEU A 180 -3.07 -16.04 -4.19
C LEU A 180 -4.03 -17.21 -4.40
N ASN A 181 -5.33 -16.96 -4.26
CA ASN A 181 -6.37 -17.99 -4.29
C ASN A 181 -6.96 -18.27 -5.68
N ILE A 182 -6.74 -17.38 -6.66
CA ILE A 182 -7.39 -17.44 -7.98
C ILE A 182 -6.41 -17.60 -9.16
N LYS A 183 -5.11 -17.79 -8.90
CA LYS A 183 -4.06 -18.07 -9.92
C LYS A 183 -4.10 -17.08 -11.10
N CYS A 184 -4.12 -15.79 -10.80
CA CYS A 184 -4.17 -14.74 -11.82
C CYS A 184 -2.77 -14.21 -12.18
N PRO A 185 -2.55 -13.68 -13.41
CA PRO A 185 -1.28 -13.06 -13.79
C PRO A 185 -1.01 -11.77 -13.01
N LYS A 186 0.27 -11.43 -12.79
CA LYS A 186 0.67 -10.17 -12.12
C LYS A 186 0.13 -8.92 -12.82
N THR A 187 0.04 -8.94 -14.15
CA THR A 187 -0.52 -7.83 -14.95
C THR A 187 -1.98 -7.54 -14.61
N GLU A 188 -2.73 -8.57 -14.19
CA GLU A 188 -4.13 -8.40 -13.76
C GLU A 188 -4.22 -7.78 -12.36
N ILE A 189 -3.19 -7.97 -11.50
CA ILE A 189 -3.11 -7.31 -10.19
C ILE A 189 -3.00 -5.81 -10.37
N GLU A 190 -2.09 -5.36 -11.24
CA GLU A 190 -1.89 -3.92 -11.51
C GLU A 190 -3.17 -3.29 -12.08
N ARG A 191 -3.77 -3.93 -13.10
CA ARG A 191 -5.02 -3.47 -13.70
C ARG A 191 -6.16 -3.37 -12.68
N ARG A 192 -6.32 -4.37 -11.81
CA ARG A 192 -7.36 -4.36 -10.78
C ARG A 192 -7.05 -3.39 -9.65
N THR A 193 -5.77 -3.19 -9.32
CA THR A 193 -5.36 -2.18 -8.33
C THR A 193 -5.81 -0.81 -8.80
N GLU A 194 -5.57 -0.50 -10.08
CA GLU A 194 -6.06 0.73 -10.70
C GLU A 194 -7.61 0.83 -10.63
N GLU A 195 -8.32 -0.23 -11.00
CA GLU A 195 -9.79 -0.28 -10.99
C GLU A 195 -10.38 -0.02 -9.60
N TYR A 196 -9.91 -0.76 -8.59
CA TYR A 196 -10.37 -0.61 -7.20
C TYR A 196 -9.99 0.75 -6.62
N PHE A 197 -8.80 1.24 -6.94
CA PHE A 197 -8.36 2.57 -6.52
C PHE A 197 -9.33 3.65 -7.01
N PHE A 198 -9.69 3.65 -8.29
CA PHE A 198 -10.63 4.63 -8.85
C PHE A 198 -12.05 4.49 -8.30
N ASN A 199 -12.54 3.26 -8.11
CA ASN A 199 -13.89 3.00 -7.60
C ASN A 199 -14.09 3.49 -6.15
N GLY A 200 -13.01 3.56 -5.36
CA GLY A 200 -13.06 4.06 -3.99
C GLY A 200 -12.69 5.54 -3.81
N LEU A 201 -12.34 6.27 -4.89
CA LEU A 201 -12.03 7.69 -4.81
C LEU A 201 -13.25 8.53 -4.44
N GLY A 202 -13.01 9.64 -3.75
CA GLY A 202 -14.00 10.70 -3.60
C GLY A 202 -14.32 11.34 -4.95
N SER A 203 -15.56 11.81 -5.13
CA SER A 203 -16.04 12.41 -6.39
C SER A 203 -15.14 13.55 -6.90
N TYR A 204 -14.67 14.42 -6.01
CA TYR A 204 -13.79 15.53 -6.37
C TYR A 204 -12.40 15.08 -6.83
N THR A 205 -11.82 14.07 -6.17
CA THR A 205 -10.54 13.49 -6.55
C THR A 205 -10.66 12.79 -7.90
N ALA A 206 -11.74 12.05 -8.12
CA ALA A 206 -12.04 11.46 -9.42
C ALA A 206 -12.19 12.52 -10.52
N ASP A 207 -12.98 13.58 -10.26
CA ASP A 207 -13.16 14.69 -11.21
C ASP A 207 -11.86 15.43 -11.52
N TYR A 208 -11.01 15.65 -10.51
CA TYR A 208 -9.69 16.23 -10.70
C TYR A 208 -8.85 15.35 -11.64
N LEU A 209 -8.85 14.04 -11.44
CA LEU A 209 -8.07 13.12 -12.25
C LEU A 209 -8.60 12.99 -13.69
N ILE A 210 -9.91 13.11 -13.90
CA ILE A 210 -10.52 13.13 -15.25
C ILE A 210 -10.14 14.40 -16.01
N LYS A 211 -10.09 15.54 -15.32
CA LYS A 211 -9.76 16.85 -15.94
C LYS A 211 -8.28 16.97 -16.32
N ASN A 212 -7.41 16.28 -15.60
CA ASN A 212 -5.99 16.27 -15.86
C ASN A 212 -5.61 15.09 -16.78
N LYS A 213 -4.89 15.38 -17.87
CA LYS A 213 -4.59 14.39 -18.91
C LYS A 213 -3.35 13.55 -18.56
N TYR A 214 -3.49 12.62 -17.61
CA TYR A 214 -2.42 11.67 -17.29
C TYR A 214 -2.32 10.55 -18.31
N LYS A 215 -1.11 10.02 -18.51
CA LYS A 215 -0.85 8.93 -19.46
C LYS A 215 -1.08 7.55 -18.85
N ASN A 216 -0.86 7.41 -17.55
CA ASN A 216 -0.89 6.12 -16.87
C ASN A 216 -1.22 6.30 -15.38
N PHE A 217 -1.45 5.18 -14.69
CA PHE A 217 -1.80 5.16 -13.27
C PHE A 217 -0.72 5.76 -12.37
N LYS A 218 0.56 5.51 -12.68
CA LYS A 218 1.70 6.02 -11.90
C LYS A 218 1.72 7.54 -11.85
N GLU A 219 1.55 8.21 -12.99
CA GLU A 219 1.49 9.69 -13.06
C GLU A 219 0.34 10.25 -12.22
N LYS A 220 -0.82 9.56 -12.20
CA LYS A 220 -1.97 9.96 -11.37
C LYS A 220 -1.62 9.87 -9.88
N LEU A 221 -1.03 8.76 -9.46
CA LEU A 221 -0.69 8.52 -8.06
C LEU A 221 0.36 9.52 -7.55
N GLU A 222 1.41 9.76 -8.32
CA GLU A 222 2.45 10.74 -8.01
C GLU A 222 1.89 12.16 -7.84
N ASP A 223 0.95 12.56 -8.71
CA ASP A 223 0.34 13.89 -8.61
C ASP A 223 -0.59 14.02 -7.39
N LEU A 224 -1.36 12.97 -7.07
CA LEU A 224 -2.19 12.96 -5.85
C LEU A 224 -1.34 13.06 -4.58
N MET A 225 -0.24 12.30 -4.51
CA MET A 225 0.71 12.35 -3.39
C MET A 225 1.37 13.74 -3.27
N ARG A 226 1.72 14.36 -4.40
CA ARG A 226 2.24 15.74 -4.43
C ARG A 226 1.24 16.73 -3.86
N ILE A 227 -0.02 16.69 -4.32
CA ILE A 227 -1.09 17.58 -3.85
C ILE A 227 -1.32 17.38 -2.36
N GLU A 228 -1.38 16.13 -1.89
CA GLU A 228 -1.54 15.82 -0.47
C GLU A 228 -0.41 16.45 0.38
N ASN A 229 0.85 16.35 -0.07
CA ASN A 229 1.99 16.95 0.60
C ASN A 229 1.93 18.49 0.62
N GLU A 230 1.51 19.11 -0.50
CA GLU A 230 1.29 20.56 -0.58
C GLU A 230 0.20 21.03 0.39
N LEU A 231 -0.86 20.24 0.58
CA LEU A 231 -1.93 20.56 1.53
C LEU A 231 -1.45 20.41 2.97
N LYS A 232 -0.77 19.31 3.31
CA LYS A 232 -0.21 19.06 4.64
C LYS A 232 0.74 20.17 5.11
N THR A 233 1.54 20.72 4.19
CA THR A 233 2.50 21.78 4.50
C THR A 233 1.83 23.14 4.76
N LYS A 234 0.80 23.51 3.97
CA LYS A 234 0.03 24.75 4.18
C LYS A 234 -0.67 24.81 5.53
N ASN A 235 -1.28 23.70 5.98
CA ASN A 235 -2.03 23.70 7.23
C ASN A 235 -1.15 23.88 8.46
N ARG A 236 0.10 23.41 8.40
CA ARG A 236 1.10 23.65 9.47
C ARG A 236 1.47 25.12 9.58
N THR A 237 1.59 25.83 8.47
CA THR A 237 1.91 27.27 8.45
C THR A 237 0.75 28.18 8.88
N GLU A 238 -0.48 27.67 8.93
CA GLU A 238 -1.66 28.43 9.40
C GLU A 238 -1.97 28.17 10.90
N THR A 239 -1.29 27.20 11.52
CA THR A 239 -1.45 26.86 12.96
C THR A 239 -0.30 27.32 13.85
N GLU A 240 0.74 27.95 13.29
CA GLU A 240 1.84 28.63 14.00
C GLU A 240 1.65 30.14 13.99
#